data_AF-A0A101F7H6-F1
#
_entry.id   AF-A0A101F7H6-F1
#
_cell.length_a   1.000
_cell.length_b   1.000
_cell.length_c   1.000
_cell.angle_alpha   90.00
_cell.angle_beta   90.00
_cell.angle_gamma   90.00
#
_symmetry.space_group_name_H-M   'P 1'
#
loop_
_entity.id
_entity.type
_entity.pdbx_description
1 polymer ?
#
loop_
_entity_poly.entity_id
_entity_poly.type
_entity_poly.pdbx_seq_one_letter_code
_entity_poly.pdbx_strand_id
1 'polypeptide(L)'
;MQLLEYLRAFLIGRIAWSQLNALLIISGAFGLFDKKTVLKCGGYRVDTVGEDMELVVRMHRLLREEGRPYSIRFVPEAFCWTEVPETVSVLSRQRARWQRGLIDSLRFHRKMFLNPRYGKVGLLSSPYFLFVEALGPVIELLRYVAVIASLAFGWINWLLAVLFANAAVLLGTAVSLAAIRLEEDLYFRYPDAVATLKLIWCARLDNVWYRPLTALWRLTGLLQYLRGTKTWGHMERRGFGEVEHLKQNFSRSERENQGNSKKKEASPRKPLSS
;
A
#
# COMPACT_ATOMS: atom_id res chain seq x y z
N MET A 1 -8.85 -0.56 -7.99
CA MET A 1 -7.71 0.39 -8.09
C MET A 1 -6.88 0.39 -6.82
N GLN A 2 -7.47 0.66 -5.63
CA GLN A 2 -6.75 0.56 -4.35
C GLN A 2 -6.04 -0.81 -4.15
N LEU A 3 -6.68 -1.93 -4.54
CA LEU A 3 -6.03 -3.24 -4.54
C LEU A 3 -4.74 -3.25 -5.37
N LEU A 4 -4.76 -2.75 -6.62
CA LEU A 4 -3.57 -2.70 -7.48
C LEU A 4 -2.45 -1.82 -6.90
N GLU A 5 -2.83 -0.72 -6.24
CA GLU A 5 -1.88 0.12 -5.52
C GLU A 5 -1.23 -0.64 -4.37
N TYR A 6 -2.03 -1.33 -3.57
CA TYR A 6 -1.57 -2.14 -2.45
C TYR A 6 -0.70 -3.31 -2.92
N LEU A 7 -1.06 -4.01 -4.00
CA LEU A 7 -0.23 -5.08 -4.54
C LEU A 7 1.15 -4.58 -4.96
N ARG A 8 1.22 -3.47 -5.70
CA ARG A 8 2.51 -2.88 -6.08
C ARG A 8 3.33 -2.43 -4.86
N ALA A 9 2.69 -1.75 -3.91
CA ALA A 9 3.37 -1.21 -2.74
C ALA A 9 3.82 -2.30 -1.76
N PHE A 10 2.96 -3.25 -1.42
CA PHE A 10 3.23 -4.30 -0.44
C PHE A 10 4.06 -5.44 -1.02
N LEU A 11 3.70 -6.00 -2.19
CA LEU A 11 4.41 -7.16 -2.73
C LEU A 11 5.74 -6.75 -3.34
N ILE A 12 5.75 -5.88 -4.35
CA ILE A 12 7.02 -5.55 -5.02
C ILE A 12 7.87 -4.65 -4.12
N GLY A 13 7.30 -3.54 -3.64
CA GLY A 13 8.04 -2.53 -2.88
C GLY A 13 8.59 -3.07 -1.57
N ARG A 14 7.74 -3.60 -0.68
CA ARG A 14 8.20 -4.00 0.65
C ARG A 14 9.02 -5.27 0.65
N ILE A 15 8.78 -6.24 -0.24
CA ILE A 15 9.66 -7.41 -0.36
C ILE A 15 11.07 -6.96 -0.79
N ALA A 16 11.19 -6.09 -1.80
CA ALA A 16 12.48 -5.58 -2.24
C ALA A 16 13.24 -4.85 -1.12
N TRP A 17 12.57 -3.92 -0.42
CA TRP A 17 13.19 -3.21 0.70
C TRP A 17 13.50 -4.11 1.90
N SER A 18 12.66 -5.11 2.15
CA SER A 18 12.87 -6.14 3.19
C SER A 18 14.12 -6.96 2.90
N GLN A 19 14.33 -7.41 1.66
CA GLN A 19 15.52 -8.19 1.26
C GLN A 19 16.82 -7.40 1.48
N LEU A 20 16.78 -6.08 1.24
CA LEU A 20 17.91 -5.18 1.49
C LEU A 20 18.09 -4.77 2.96
N ASN A 21 17.21 -5.23 3.87
CA ASN A 21 17.13 -4.77 5.27
C ASN A 21 17.09 -3.24 5.37
N ALA A 22 16.26 -2.64 4.52
CA ALA A 22 16.17 -1.20 4.34
C ALA A 22 14.70 -0.73 4.20
N LEU A 23 13.79 -1.49 4.81
CA LEU A 23 12.36 -1.23 4.87
C LEU A 23 12.04 -0.16 5.92
N LEU A 24 11.67 1.04 5.49
CA LEU A 24 11.34 2.15 6.41
C LEU A 24 9.90 2.14 6.89
N ILE A 25 9.00 1.48 6.17
CA ILE A 25 7.56 1.52 6.43
C ILE A 25 7.04 0.10 6.59
N ILE A 26 6.40 -0.14 7.72
CA ILE A 26 5.59 -1.34 7.94
C ILE A 26 4.09 -0.96 7.94
N SER A 27 3.20 -1.94 8.00
CA SER A 27 1.79 -1.64 8.21
C SER A 27 1.58 -1.37 9.69
N GLY A 28 1.14 -0.17 10.09
CA GLY A 28 0.93 0.19 11.49
C GLY A 28 -0.04 -0.72 12.25
N ALA A 29 -0.92 -1.44 11.56
CA ALA A 29 -1.82 -2.41 12.17
C ALA A 29 -1.18 -3.81 12.36
N PHE A 30 -0.02 -4.11 11.75
CA PHE A 30 0.57 -5.46 11.66
C PHE A 30 2.10 -5.45 11.80
N GLY A 31 2.58 -5.01 12.96
CA GLY A 31 4.01 -4.99 13.30
C GLY A 31 4.31 -5.83 14.55
N LEU A 32 5.33 -6.68 14.47
CA LEU A 32 5.93 -7.37 15.61
C LEU A 32 7.29 -6.74 15.90
N PHE A 33 7.50 -6.31 17.13
CA PHE A 33 8.71 -5.61 17.54
C PHE A 33 9.33 -6.24 18.78
N ASP A 34 10.66 -6.23 18.85
CA ASP A 34 11.37 -6.55 20.08
C ASP A 34 11.09 -5.49 21.15
N LYS A 35 10.40 -5.90 22.23
CA LYS A 35 10.00 -5.02 23.32
C LYS A 35 11.18 -4.24 23.90
N LYS A 36 12.34 -4.89 24.07
CA LYS A 36 13.53 -4.23 24.64
C LYS A 36 14.01 -3.09 23.75
N THR A 37 14.06 -3.32 22.44
CA THR A 37 14.46 -2.30 21.47
C THR A 37 13.46 -1.16 21.38
N VAL A 38 12.15 -1.43 21.41
CA VAL A 38 11.11 -0.39 21.39
C VAL A 38 11.18 0.49 22.65
N LEU A 39 11.35 -0.12 23.83
CA LEU A 39 11.51 0.63 25.07
C LEU A 39 12.80 1.46 25.04
N LYS A 40 13.90 0.90 24.53
CA LYS A 40 15.18 1.60 24.40
C LYS A 40 15.11 2.80 23.45
N CYS A 41 14.34 2.72 22.36
CA CYS A 41 14.14 3.84 21.45
C CYS A 41 13.10 4.86 21.93
N GLY A 42 12.47 4.65 23.11
CA GLY A 42 11.52 5.56 23.72
C GLY A 42 10.06 5.38 23.27
N GLY A 43 9.71 4.24 22.68
CA GLY A 43 8.34 3.94 22.22
C GLY A 43 7.85 4.84 21.08
N TYR A 44 6.52 4.84 20.89
CA TYR A 44 5.84 5.66 19.89
C TYR A 44 5.96 7.15 20.21
N ARG A 45 6.25 7.93 19.18
CA ARG A 45 6.29 9.39 19.27
C ARG A 45 4.89 9.96 19.14
N VAL A 46 4.57 10.98 19.95
CA VAL A 46 3.27 11.68 19.93
C VAL A 46 3.28 12.96 19.10
N ASP A 47 4.44 13.36 18.57
CA ASP A 47 4.63 14.59 17.79
C ASP A 47 4.58 14.37 16.27
N THR A 48 4.19 13.18 15.82
CA THR A 48 4.01 12.81 14.40
C THR A 48 2.70 12.05 14.20
N VAL A 49 2.10 12.19 13.02
CA VAL A 49 0.93 11.40 12.60
C VAL A 49 1.30 10.08 11.92
N GLY A 50 2.60 9.83 11.70
CA GLY A 50 3.18 8.62 11.10
C GLY A 50 4.04 7.85 12.09
N GLU A 51 3.46 7.55 13.26
CA GLU A 51 4.14 6.96 14.42
C GLU A 51 4.80 5.61 14.11
N ASP A 52 4.17 4.81 13.25
CA ASP A 52 4.63 3.48 12.82
C ASP A 52 5.91 3.55 11.98
N MET A 53 5.90 4.37 10.92
CA MET A 53 7.08 4.61 10.08
C MET A 53 8.20 5.23 10.91
N GLU A 54 7.89 6.24 11.72
CA GLU A 54 8.90 6.95 12.48
C GLU A 54 9.61 6.01 13.48
N LEU A 55 8.85 5.13 14.16
CA LEU A 55 9.40 4.13 15.06
C LEU A 55 10.39 3.19 14.33
N VAL A 56 10.01 2.70 13.15
CA VAL A 56 10.88 1.81 12.34
C VAL A 56 12.17 2.52 11.93
N VAL A 57 12.08 3.76 11.44
CA VAL A 57 13.27 4.55 11.07
C VAL A 57 14.17 4.80 12.29
N ARG A 58 13.57 5.09 13.45
CA ARG A 58 14.32 5.29 14.71
C ARG A 58 15.00 4.01 15.17
N MET A 59 14.34 2.86 15.08
CA MET A 59 14.94 1.56 15.40
C MET A 59 16.12 1.25 14.47
N HIS A 60 15.97 1.47 13.16
CA HIS A 60 17.08 1.36 12.21
C HIS A 60 18.27 2.22 12.63
N ARG A 61 18.01 3.48 12.99
CA ARG A 61 19.02 4.45 13.43
C ARG A 61 19.74 3.97 14.69
N LEU A 62 19.00 3.66 15.75
CA LEU A 62 19.52 3.25 17.05
C LEU A 62 20.41 2.01 16.92
N LEU A 63 19.91 0.95 16.27
CA LEU A 63 20.63 -0.31 16.16
C LEU A 63 21.90 -0.17 15.30
N ARG A 64 21.89 0.70 14.27
CA ARG A 64 23.09 1.05 13.49
C ARG A 64 24.09 1.87 14.30
N GLU A 65 23.62 2.83 15.10
CA GLU A 65 24.49 3.64 15.96
C GLU A 65 25.19 2.79 17.03
N GLU A 66 24.53 1.75 17.52
CA GLU A 66 25.06 0.74 18.46
C GLU A 66 25.91 -0.36 17.80
N GLY A 67 25.94 -0.43 16.46
CA GLY A 67 26.63 -1.51 15.74
C GLY A 67 26.01 -2.91 15.98
N ARG A 68 24.76 -2.99 16.44
CA ARG A 68 24.10 -4.27 16.71
C ARG A 68 23.58 -4.89 15.42
N PRO A 69 23.76 -6.21 15.19
CA PRO A 69 23.10 -6.89 14.08
C PRO A 69 21.59 -6.93 14.33
N TYR A 70 20.81 -6.63 13.29
CA TYR A 70 19.36 -6.67 13.33
C TYR A 70 18.77 -6.88 11.94
N SER A 71 17.49 -7.22 11.90
CA SER A 71 16.75 -7.47 10.67
C SER A 71 15.32 -6.99 10.82
N ILE A 72 14.88 -6.10 9.93
CA ILE A 72 13.48 -5.67 9.81
C ILE A 72 12.94 -6.24 8.50
N ARG A 73 11.99 -7.18 8.60
CA ARG A 73 11.48 -7.95 7.45
C ARG A 73 9.98 -7.77 7.29
N PHE A 74 9.56 -7.75 6.04
CA PHE A 74 8.17 -7.93 5.63
C PHE A 74 7.92 -9.42 5.40
N VAL A 75 6.88 -9.97 6.04
CA VAL A 75 6.44 -11.36 5.90
C VAL A 75 5.16 -11.37 5.07
N PRO A 76 5.22 -11.78 3.79
CA PRO A 76 4.11 -11.63 2.86
C PRO A 76 2.96 -12.62 3.15
N GLU A 77 3.19 -13.70 3.90
CA GLU A 77 2.18 -14.70 4.29
C GLU A 77 1.32 -14.27 5.49
N ALA A 78 1.67 -13.17 6.17
CA ALA A 78 0.93 -12.67 7.33
C ALA A 78 -0.30 -11.87 6.86
N PHE A 79 -1.48 -12.49 6.91
CA PHE A 79 -2.73 -11.87 6.49
C PHE A 79 -3.60 -11.38 7.64
N CYS A 80 -4.30 -10.30 7.36
CA CYS A 80 -5.18 -9.62 8.29
C CYS A 80 -6.22 -8.81 7.52
N TRP A 81 -7.45 -8.81 8.01
CA TRP A 81 -8.52 -8.05 7.37
C TRP A 81 -8.58 -6.65 7.97
N THR A 82 -8.61 -5.64 7.10
CA THR A 82 -8.75 -4.24 7.49
C THR A 82 -9.86 -3.58 6.71
N GLU A 83 -10.54 -2.63 7.33
CA GLU A 83 -11.46 -1.74 6.65
C GLU A 83 -10.69 -0.83 5.70
N VAL A 84 -11.16 -0.73 4.46
CA VAL A 84 -10.59 0.15 3.45
C VAL A 84 -11.47 1.41 3.35
N PRO A 85 -10.90 2.62 3.16
CA PRO A 85 -11.70 3.82 3.00
C PRO A 85 -12.70 3.71 1.85
N GLU A 86 -14.00 3.78 2.17
CA GLU A 86 -15.09 3.68 1.19
C GLU A 86 -15.36 5.00 0.46
N THR A 87 -15.05 6.14 1.09
CA THR A 87 -15.30 7.47 0.50
C THR A 87 -14.01 8.15 0.06
N VAL A 88 -14.10 8.87 -1.05
CA VAL A 88 -12.99 9.67 -1.62
C VAL A 88 -12.46 10.69 -0.60
N SER A 89 -13.35 11.25 0.23
CA SER A 89 -13.02 12.21 1.28
C SER A 89 -12.18 11.59 2.41
N VAL A 90 -12.51 10.37 2.85
CA VAL A 90 -11.69 9.65 3.85
C VAL A 90 -10.36 9.22 3.25
N LEU A 91 -10.36 8.75 2.00
CA LEU A 91 -9.16 8.34 1.29
C LEU A 91 -8.17 9.49 1.12
N SER A 92 -8.63 10.68 0.71
CA SER A 92 -7.78 11.85 0.54
C SER A 92 -7.12 12.29 1.85
N ARG A 93 -7.89 12.30 2.96
CA ARG A 93 -7.36 12.57 4.31
C ARG A 93 -6.29 11.57 4.71
N GLN A 94 -6.51 10.29 4.44
CA GLN A 94 -5.54 9.24 4.73
C GLN A 94 -4.23 9.45 3.96
N ARG A 95 -4.29 9.74 2.66
CA ARG A 95 -3.09 9.98 1.85
C ARG A 95 -2.35 11.23 2.25
N ALA A 96 -3.07 12.30 2.57
CA ALA A 96 -2.47 13.52 3.11
C ALA A 96 -1.76 13.25 4.44
N ARG A 97 -2.34 12.44 5.33
CA ARG A 97 -1.70 12.01 6.60
C ARG A 97 -0.43 11.20 6.35
N TRP A 98 -0.47 10.23 5.45
CA TRP A 98 0.70 9.40 5.13
C TRP A 98 1.85 10.25 4.58
N GLN A 99 1.54 11.23 3.73
CA GLN A 99 2.55 12.16 3.23
C GLN A 99 3.19 12.97 4.37
N ARG A 100 2.39 13.49 5.31
CA ARG A 100 2.92 14.22 6.48
C ARG A 100 3.80 13.33 7.36
N GLY A 101 3.33 12.13 7.69
CA GLY A 101 4.09 11.17 8.51
C GLY A 101 5.42 10.75 7.88
N LEU A 102 5.43 10.59 6.55
CA LEU A 102 6.65 10.35 5.77
C LEU A 102 7.65 11.51 5.93
N ILE A 103 7.20 12.75 5.73
CA ILE A 103 8.06 13.93 5.81
C ILE A 103 8.61 14.11 7.23
N ASP A 104 7.78 13.95 8.26
CA ASP A 104 8.22 14.01 9.66
C ASP A 104 9.28 12.96 9.99
N SER A 105 9.04 11.70 9.57
CA SER A 105 9.99 10.61 9.79
C SER A 105 11.35 10.89 9.14
N LEU A 106 11.35 11.38 7.90
CA LEU A 106 12.58 11.74 7.20
C LEU A 106 13.28 12.95 7.86
N ARG A 107 12.51 13.95 8.30
CA ARG A 107 13.04 15.15 8.96
C ARG A 107 13.70 14.83 10.30
N PHE A 108 13.02 14.06 11.16
CA PHE A 108 13.54 13.68 12.48
C PHE A 108 14.83 12.86 12.37
N HIS A 109 14.95 12.07 11.31
CA HIS A 109 16.09 11.19 11.07
C HIS A 109 17.01 11.67 9.94
N ARG A 110 17.01 12.97 9.64
CA ARG A 110 17.85 13.60 8.58
C ARG A 110 19.34 13.27 8.67
N LYS A 111 19.84 12.92 9.86
CA LYS A 111 21.23 12.49 10.09
C LYS A 111 21.60 11.21 9.32
N MET A 112 20.60 10.39 8.99
CA MET A 112 20.78 9.16 8.22
C MET A 112 20.93 9.42 6.71
N PHE A 113 20.48 10.57 6.22
CA PHE A 113 20.43 10.87 4.79
C PHE A 113 21.82 10.86 4.16
N LEU A 114 22.00 10.01 3.15
CA LEU A 114 23.27 9.81 2.43
C LEU A 114 24.47 9.51 3.35
N ASN A 115 24.21 9.00 4.55
CA ASN A 115 25.25 8.75 5.52
C ASN A 115 25.64 7.26 5.55
N PRO A 116 26.88 6.91 5.16
CA PRO A 116 27.32 5.52 5.05
C PRO A 116 27.33 4.77 6.39
N ARG A 117 27.39 5.49 7.52
CA ARG A 117 27.31 4.88 8.87
C ARG A 117 26.01 4.08 9.08
N TYR A 118 24.94 4.44 8.38
CA TYR A 118 23.64 3.76 8.47
C TYR A 118 23.43 2.69 7.39
N GLY A 119 24.46 2.39 6.59
CA GLY A 119 24.44 1.37 5.54
C GLY A 119 23.40 1.66 4.45
N LYS A 120 22.76 0.60 3.93
CA LYS A 120 21.74 0.68 2.87
C LYS A 120 20.55 1.57 3.24
N VAL A 121 20.21 1.65 4.53
CA VAL A 121 19.10 2.48 5.02
C VAL A 121 19.41 3.98 4.78
N GLY A 122 20.64 4.41 5.08
CA GLY A 122 21.07 5.79 4.89
C GLY A 122 21.41 6.12 3.43
N LEU A 123 22.04 5.18 2.71
CA LEU A 123 22.52 5.41 1.34
C LEU A 123 21.49 5.14 0.24
N LEU A 124 20.53 4.24 0.46
CA LEU A 124 19.54 3.84 -0.55
C LEU A 124 18.13 4.25 -0.15
N SER A 125 17.66 3.77 1.01
CA SER A 125 16.25 3.99 1.40
C SER A 125 15.95 5.44 1.71
N SER A 126 16.76 6.10 2.53
CA SER A 126 16.51 7.50 2.90
C SER A 126 16.44 8.44 1.67
N PRO A 127 17.37 8.35 0.70
CA PRO A 127 17.26 9.11 -0.55
C PRO A 127 16.05 8.73 -1.39
N TYR A 128 15.75 7.44 -1.55
CA TYR A 128 14.57 6.99 -2.30
C TYR A 128 13.28 7.57 -1.69
N PHE A 129 13.09 7.42 -0.39
CA PHE A 129 11.90 7.93 0.29
C PHE A 129 11.80 9.46 0.27
N LEU A 130 12.93 10.18 0.16
CA LEU A 130 12.90 11.63 -0.04
C LEU A 130 12.53 12.00 -1.48
N PHE A 131 13.32 11.56 -2.46
CA PHE A 131 13.20 12.03 -3.84
C PHE A 131 12.03 11.40 -4.58
N VAL A 132 11.76 10.12 -4.35
CA VAL A 132 10.70 9.39 -5.05
C VAL A 132 9.37 9.51 -4.30
N GLU A 133 9.37 9.34 -2.98
CA GLU A 133 8.11 9.34 -2.22
C GLU A 133 7.72 10.73 -1.68
N ALA A 134 8.61 11.43 -0.99
CA ALA A 134 8.27 12.73 -0.40
C ALA A 134 8.12 13.83 -1.46
N LEU A 135 9.02 13.86 -2.45
CA LEU A 135 9.00 14.83 -3.55
C LEU A 135 8.28 14.35 -4.81
N GLY A 136 7.94 13.06 -4.90
CA GLY A 136 7.23 12.48 -6.05
C GLY A 136 6.00 13.26 -6.52
N PRO A 137 5.08 13.69 -5.61
CA PRO A 137 3.92 14.47 -6.00
C PRO A 137 4.25 15.83 -6.63
N VAL A 138 5.35 16.47 -6.19
CA VAL A 138 5.83 17.75 -6.74
C VAL A 138 6.43 17.51 -8.13
N ILE A 139 7.25 16.48 -8.28
CA ILE A 139 7.85 16.09 -9.57
C ILE A 139 6.74 15.76 -10.58
N GLU A 140 5.69 15.07 -10.15
CA GLU A 140 4.54 14.74 -10.99
C GLU A 140 3.77 15.98 -11.45
N LEU A 141 3.54 16.95 -10.56
CA LEU A 141 2.94 18.23 -10.92
C LEU A 141 3.80 19.00 -11.92
N LEU A 142 5.11 19.10 -11.65
CA LEU A 142 6.06 19.79 -12.54
C LEU A 142 6.08 19.15 -13.92
N ARG A 143 6.00 17.81 -14.00
CA ARG A 143 5.87 17.10 -15.28
C ARG A 143 4.63 17.55 -16.06
N TYR A 144 3.46 17.64 -15.42
CA TYR A 144 2.24 18.09 -16.10
C TYR A 144 2.35 19.54 -16.58
N VAL A 145 2.85 20.44 -15.72
CA VAL A 145 3.06 21.85 -16.07
C VAL A 145 4.04 21.98 -17.24
N ALA A 146 5.16 21.25 -17.20
CA ALA A 146 6.16 21.27 -18.25
C ALA A 146 5.61 20.77 -19.60
N VAL A 147 4.82 19.70 -19.61
CA VAL A 147 4.20 19.18 -20.86
C VAL A 147 3.19 20.19 -21.42
N ILE A 148 2.33 20.77 -20.58
CA ILE A 148 1.34 21.77 -21.03
C ILE A 148 2.03 23.02 -21.56
N ALA A 149 3.03 23.55 -20.85
CA ALA A 149 3.80 24.70 -21.30
C ALA A 149 4.50 24.42 -22.63
N SER A 150 5.15 23.26 -22.76
CA SER A 150 5.84 22.87 -24.00
C SER A 150 4.90 22.76 -25.19
N LEU A 151 3.66 22.29 -24.98
CA LEU A 151 2.64 22.26 -26.02
C LEU A 151 2.14 23.67 -26.37
N ALA A 152 1.94 24.53 -25.37
CA ALA A 152 1.48 25.92 -25.57
C ALA A 152 2.50 26.78 -26.34
N PHE A 153 3.80 26.59 -26.07
CA PHE A 153 4.89 27.28 -26.78
C PHE A 153 5.31 26.60 -28.09
N GLY A 154 4.68 25.47 -28.44
CA GLY A 154 5.02 24.71 -29.66
C GLY A 154 6.41 24.05 -29.62
N TRP A 155 7.02 23.91 -28.44
CA TRP A 155 8.31 23.23 -28.27
C TRP A 155 8.22 21.72 -28.53
N ILE A 156 7.03 21.15 -28.37
CA ILE A 156 6.76 19.72 -28.61
C ILE A 156 5.57 19.58 -29.55
N ASN A 157 5.70 18.67 -30.52
CA ASN A 157 4.60 18.29 -31.41
C ASN A 157 3.52 17.50 -30.65
N TRP A 158 2.24 17.81 -30.88
CA TRP A 158 1.10 17.12 -30.27
C TRP A 158 1.15 15.60 -30.44
N LEU A 159 1.53 15.10 -31.61
CA LEU A 159 1.67 13.67 -31.86
C LEU A 159 2.72 13.04 -30.94
N LEU A 160 3.89 13.67 -30.79
CA LEU A 160 4.94 13.18 -29.89
C LEU A 160 4.46 13.19 -28.43
N ALA A 161 3.76 14.24 -27.99
CA ALA A 161 3.22 14.32 -26.63
C ALA A 161 2.22 13.17 -26.35
N VAL A 162 1.33 12.87 -27.29
CA VAL A 162 0.37 11.75 -27.18
C VAL A 162 1.08 10.40 -27.19
N LEU A 163 2.10 10.21 -28.01
CA LEU A 163 2.90 8.98 -28.05
C LEU A 163 3.64 8.75 -26.73
N PHE A 164 4.34 9.76 -26.20
CA PHE A 164 5.02 9.66 -24.91
C PHE A 164 4.06 9.42 -23.76
N ALA A 165 2.89 10.08 -23.75
CA ALA A 165 1.86 9.85 -22.74
C ALA A 165 1.34 8.40 -22.80
N ASN A 166 1.08 7.86 -23.99
CA ASN A 166 0.66 6.47 -24.14
C ASN A 166 1.76 5.49 -23.73
N ALA A 167 3.02 5.73 -24.11
CA ALA A 167 4.15 4.90 -23.71
C ALA A 167 4.30 4.86 -22.18
N ALA A 168 4.15 6.00 -21.49
CA ALA A 168 4.18 6.06 -20.03
C ALA A 168 3.03 5.27 -19.38
N VAL A 169 1.80 5.39 -19.92
CA VAL A 169 0.65 4.61 -19.45
C VAL A 169 0.87 3.11 -19.68
N LEU A 170 1.38 2.70 -20.84
CA LEU A 170 1.66 1.31 -21.16
C LEU A 170 2.71 0.71 -20.23
N LEU A 171 3.80 1.45 -19.96
CA LEU A 171 4.81 1.02 -18.99
C LEU A 171 4.19 0.88 -17.58
N GLY A 172 3.38 1.85 -17.16
CA GLY A 172 2.68 1.81 -15.88
C GLY A 172 1.70 0.63 -15.77
N THR A 173 1.01 0.28 -16.86
CA THR A 173 0.16 -0.91 -16.93
C THR A 173 1.00 -2.20 -16.87
N ALA A 174 2.11 -2.28 -17.61
CA ALA A 174 3.00 -3.45 -17.59
C ALA A 174 3.53 -3.75 -16.19
N VAL A 175 3.93 -2.72 -15.43
CA VAL A 175 4.35 -2.88 -14.02
C VAL A 175 3.21 -3.40 -13.14
N SER A 176 1.99 -2.89 -13.32
CA SER A 176 0.82 -3.39 -12.58
C SER A 176 0.50 -4.85 -12.92
N LEU A 177 0.65 -5.25 -14.20
CA LEU A 177 0.45 -6.63 -14.63
C LEU A 177 1.53 -7.56 -14.07
N ALA A 178 2.79 -7.12 -14.05
CA ALA A 178 3.86 -7.87 -13.40
C ALA A 178 3.58 -8.08 -11.91
N ALA A 179 3.00 -7.09 -11.22
CA ALA A 179 2.60 -7.22 -9.81
C ALA A 179 1.49 -8.24 -9.60
N ILE A 180 0.46 -8.23 -10.46
CA ILE A 180 -0.63 -9.22 -10.42
C ILE A 180 -0.08 -10.62 -10.69
N ARG A 181 0.76 -10.78 -11.72
CA ARG A 181 1.34 -12.07 -12.09
C ARG A 181 2.20 -12.64 -10.95
N LEU A 182 2.99 -11.79 -10.30
CA LEU A 182 3.78 -12.16 -9.13
C LEU A 182 2.89 -12.57 -7.96
N GLU A 183 1.76 -11.88 -7.71
CA GLU A 183 0.78 -12.30 -6.70
C GLU A 183 0.19 -13.68 -7.03
N GLU A 184 -0.20 -13.92 -8.29
CA GLU A 184 -0.75 -15.22 -8.72
C GLU A 184 0.24 -16.36 -8.48
N ASP A 185 1.53 -16.15 -8.81
CA ASP A 185 2.59 -17.13 -8.58
C ASP A 185 2.82 -17.42 -7.08
N LEU A 186 2.65 -16.42 -6.22
CA LEU A 186 2.87 -16.57 -4.77
C LEU A 186 1.65 -17.15 -4.03
N TYR A 187 0.42 -16.89 -4.50
CA TYR A 187 -0.80 -17.17 -3.73
C TYR A 187 -1.88 -17.98 -4.45
N PHE A 188 -1.58 -18.54 -5.64
CA PHE A 188 -2.43 -19.52 -6.35
C PHE A 188 -3.90 -19.10 -6.49
N ARG A 189 -4.16 -17.81 -6.76
CA ARG A 189 -5.52 -17.32 -7.00
C ARG A 189 -5.73 -17.21 -8.50
N TYR A 190 -6.40 -18.19 -9.11
CA TYR A 190 -6.75 -18.15 -10.53
C TYR A 190 -7.92 -17.19 -10.76
N PRO A 191 -7.74 -16.04 -11.45
CA PRO A 191 -8.86 -15.25 -11.91
C PRO A 191 -9.36 -15.85 -13.24
N ASP A 192 -10.66 -15.99 -13.41
CA ASP A 192 -11.26 -16.22 -14.73
C ASP A 192 -10.73 -15.19 -15.75
N ALA A 193 -10.66 -15.54 -17.04
CA ALA A 193 -10.18 -14.63 -18.10
C ALA A 193 -10.88 -13.26 -18.09
N VAL A 194 -12.15 -13.23 -17.70
CA VAL A 194 -12.95 -12.01 -17.52
C VAL A 194 -12.42 -11.16 -16.35
N ALA A 195 -12.00 -11.77 -15.25
CA ALA A 195 -11.40 -11.08 -14.12
C ALA A 195 -10.03 -10.50 -14.50
N THR A 196 -9.20 -11.24 -15.24
CA THR A 196 -7.92 -10.75 -15.75
C THR A 196 -8.09 -9.56 -16.69
N LEU A 197 -9.06 -9.61 -17.61
CA LEU A 197 -9.38 -8.47 -18.49
C LEU A 197 -9.85 -7.25 -17.69
N LYS A 198 -10.70 -7.45 -16.67
CA LYS A 198 -11.12 -6.37 -15.75
C LYS A 198 -9.93 -5.76 -15.01
N LEU A 199 -8.96 -6.57 -14.59
CA LEU A 199 -7.74 -6.10 -13.92
C LEU A 199 -6.84 -5.29 -14.86
N ILE A 200 -6.67 -5.71 -16.13
CA ILE A 200 -5.94 -4.95 -17.15
C ILE A 200 -6.57 -3.57 -17.36
N TRP A 201 -7.90 -3.52 -17.56
CA TRP A 201 -8.62 -2.26 -17.72
C TRP A 201 -8.50 -1.38 -16.47
N CYS A 202 -8.65 -1.96 -15.28
CA CYS A 202 -8.44 -1.24 -14.02
C CYS A 202 -7.01 -0.70 -13.91
N ALA A 203 -5.99 -1.46 -14.32
CA ALA A 203 -4.59 -1.04 -14.30
C ALA A 203 -4.30 0.10 -15.28
N ARG A 204 -4.98 0.12 -16.43
CA ARG A 204 -4.88 1.24 -17.38
C ARG A 204 -5.55 2.49 -16.82
N LEU A 205 -6.78 2.36 -16.32
CA LEU A 205 -7.52 3.48 -15.71
C LEU A 205 -6.84 4.03 -14.45
N ASP A 206 -6.18 3.17 -13.66
CA ASP A 206 -5.37 3.57 -12.50
C ASP A 206 -4.33 4.64 -12.87
N ASN A 207 -3.61 4.43 -13.98
CA ASN A 207 -2.56 5.33 -14.45
C ASN A 207 -3.10 6.67 -14.97
N VAL A 208 -4.34 6.70 -15.49
CA VAL A 208 -4.92 7.90 -16.11
C VAL A 208 -5.62 8.79 -15.08
N TRP A 209 -6.39 8.21 -14.15
CA TRP A 209 -7.26 8.98 -13.27
C TRP A 209 -6.86 8.89 -11.80
N TYR A 210 -6.60 7.68 -11.31
CA TYR A 210 -6.39 7.47 -9.88
C TYR A 210 -5.01 7.97 -9.41
N ARG A 211 -3.95 7.74 -10.19
CA ARG A 211 -2.60 8.22 -9.84
C ARG A 211 -2.52 9.75 -9.75
N PRO A 212 -2.96 10.53 -10.74
CA PRO A 212 -2.93 11.99 -10.63
C PRO A 212 -3.74 12.49 -9.44
N LEU A 213 -4.88 11.86 -9.16
CA LEU A 213 -5.71 12.20 -8.02
C LEU A 213 -5.00 11.93 -6.67
N THR A 214 -4.33 10.79 -6.53
CA THR A 214 -3.52 10.50 -5.34
C THR A 214 -2.32 11.45 -5.20
N ALA A 215 -1.72 11.87 -6.31
CA ALA A 215 -0.65 12.88 -6.31
C ALA A 215 -1.17 14.23 -5.80
N LEU A 216 -2.36 14.66 -6.22
CA LEU A 216 -3.01 15.86 -5.70
C LEU A 216 -3.26 15.76 -4.19
N TRP A 217 -3.75 14.63 -3.68
CA TRP A 217 -3.94 14.46 -2.24
C TRP A 217 -2.64 14.47 -1.46
N ARG A 218 -1.58 13.85 -1.99
CA ARG A 218 -0.23 13.93 -1.38
C ARG A 218 0.31 15.35 -1.41
N LEU A 219 0.10 16.12 -2.49
CA LEU A 219 0.42 17.54 -2.54
C LEU A 219 -0.32 18.34 -1.48
N THR A 220 -1.61 18.09 -1.28
CA THR A 220 -2.35 18.74 -0.18
C THR A 220 -1.77 18.36 1.19
N GLY A 221 -1.30 17.12 1.36
CA GLY A 221 -0.61 16.67 2.57
C GLY A 221 0.71 17.43 2.80
N LEU A 222 1.49 17.64 1.74
CA LEU A 222 2.73 18.43 1.77
C LEU A 222 2.44 19.91 2.10
N LEU A 223 1.41 20.50 1.50
CA LEU A 223 1.00 21.88 1.82
C LEU A 223 0.51 22.01 3.27
N GLN A 224 -0.26 21.03 3.76
CA GLN A 224 -0.68 20.97 5.16
C GLN A 224 0.51 20.82 6.11
N TYR A 225 1.54 20.06 5.71
CA TYR A 225 2.79 19.94 6.45
C TYR A 225 3.49 21.29 6.61
N LEU A 226 3.66 22.00 5.49
CA LEU A 226 4.30 23.33 5.46
C LEU A 226 3.51 24.37 6.26
N ARG A 227 2.18 24.22 6.35
CA ARG A 227 1.29 25.03 7.19
C ARG A 227 1.25 24.62 8.67
N GLY A 228 1.97 23.56 9.06
CA GLY A 228 2.05 23.10 10.46
C GLY A 228 0.84 22.31 10.96
N THR A 229 0.01 21.74 10.08
CA THR A 229 -1.16 20.95 10.49
C THR A 229 -0.75 19.60 11.09
N LYS A 230 -1.03 19.38 12.38
CA LYS A 230 -0.70 18.14 13.11
C LYS A 230 -1.89 17.21 13.39
N THR A 231 -3.10 17.56 12.97
CA THR A 231 -4.32 16.82 13.34
C THR A 231 -4.55 15.57 12.47
N TRP A 232 -5.08 14.52 13.10
CA TRP A 232 -5.39 13.21 12.50
C TRP A 232 -6.63 13.24 11.59
N GLY A 233 -7.60 14.10 11.90
CA GLY A 233 -8.91 14.16 11.23
C GLY A 233 -9.85 13.03 11.66
N HIS A 234 -11.16 13.20 11.46
CA HIS A 234 -12.16 12.20 11.81
C HIS A 234 -12.18 11.05 10.77
N MET A 235 -12.15 9.81 11.25
CA MET A 235 -12.23 8.60 10.42
C MET A 235 -13.43 7.78 10.89
N GLU A 236 -14.53 7.84 10.14
CA GLU A 236 -15.69 6.99 10.38
C GLU A 236 -15.34 5.55 10.02
N ARG A 237 -15.47 4.64 11.00
CA ARG A 237 -15.34 3.20 10.81
C ARG A 237 -16.74 2.61 10.73
N ARG A 238 -17.01 1.78 9.73
CA ARG A 238 -18.34 1.20 9.51
C ARG A 238 -18.48 -0.22 10.08
N GLY A 239 -17.39 -0.87 10.48
CA GLY A 239 -17.42 -2.27 10.95
C GLY A 239 -17.61 -3.27 9.81
N PHE A 240 -17.45 -4.56 10.10
CA PHE A 240 -17.62 -5.66 9.13
C PHE A 240 -19.07 -6.18 9.03
N GLY A 241 -20.07 -5.29 9.13
CA GLY A 241 -21.49 -5.69 9.29
C GLY A 241 -22.05 -6.59 8.18
N GLU A 242 -21.57 -6.47 6.94
CA GLU A 242 -22.00 -7.32 5.82
C GLU A 242 -21.33 -8.70 5.78
N VAL A 243 -20.14 -8.86 6.38
CA VAL A 243 -19.38 -10.12 6.31
C VAL A 243 -19.97 -11.18 7.27
N GLU A 244 -20.60 -10.75 8.37
CA GLU A 244 -21.35 -11.65 9.26
C GLU A 244 -22.58 -12.25 8.58
N HIS A 245 -23.29 -11.46 7.76
CA HIS A 245 -24.47 -11.93 7.03
C HIS A 245 -24.11 -12.95 5.94
N LEU A 246 -22.95 -12.79 5.30
CA LEU A 246 -22.42 -13.76 4.34
C LEU A 246 -21.91 -15.04 5.01
N LYS A 247 -21.25 -14.96 6.17
CA LYS A 247 -20.84 -16.13 6.96
C LYS A 247 -22.05 -16.91 7.51
N GLN A 248 -23.11 -16.22 7.94
CA GLN A 248 -24.34 -16.85 8.38
C GLN A 248 -25.06 -17.56 7.22
N ASN A 249 -25.08 -16.97 6.03
CA ASN A 249 -25.69 -17.59 4.85
C ASN A 249 -24.89 -18.81 4.34
N PHE A 250 -23.56 -18.74 4.33
CA PHE A 250 -22.72 -19.89 3.99
C PHE A 250 -22.87 -21.04 4.99
N SER A 251 -22.78 -20.76 6.30
CA SER A 251 -22.95 -21.77 7.35
C SER A 251 -24.38 -22.34 7.43
N ARG A 252 -25.40 -21.59 7.00
CA ARG A 252 -26.78 -22.07 6.87
C ARG A 252 -26.95 -23.00 5.66
N SER A 253 -26.34 -22.67 4.52
CA SER A 253 -26.33 -23.52 3.32
C SER A 253 -25.60 -24.86 3.52
N GLU A 254 -24.51 -24.87 4.30
CA GLU A 254 -23.77 -26.10 4.66
C GLU A 254 -24.59 -27.00 5.61
N ARG A 255 -25.33 -26.42 6.56
CA ARG A 255 -26.23 -27.17 7.45
C ARG A 255 -27.44 -27.72 6.70
N GLU A 256 -27.99 -26.98 5.74
CA GLU A 256 -29.09 -27.45 4.89
C GLU A 256 -28.63 -28.59 3.96
N ASN A 257 -27.44 -28.50 3.36
CA ASN A 257 -26.89 -29.58 2.52
C ASN A 257 -26.54 -30.84 3.33
N GLN A 258 -25.97 -30.72 4.54
CA GLN A 258 -25.72 -31.87 5.42
C GLN A 258 -27.02 -32.49 5.96
N GLY A 259 -28.04 -31.67 6.23
CA GLY A 259 -29.37 -32.14 6.64
C GLY A 259 -30.10 -32.91 5.54
N ASN A 260 -29.97 -32.47 4.28
CA ASN A 260 -30.59 -33.14 3.14
C ASN A 260 -29.87 -34.45 2.75
N SER A 261 -28.54 -34.53 2.96
CA SER A 261 -27.78 -35.76 2.75
C SER A 261 -28.15 -36.85 3.77
N LYS A 262 -28.30 -36.48 5.06
CA LYS A 262 -28.71 -37.44 6.12
C LYS A 262 -30.16 -37.90 5.99
N LYS A 263 -31.07 -37.09 5.45
CA LYS A 263 -32.46 -37.50 5.16
C LYS A 263 -32.57 -38.49 3.99
N LYS A 264 -31.65 -38.47 3.03
CA LYS A 264 -31.61 -39.46 1.93
C LYS A 264 -31.10 -40.83 2.38
N GLU A 265 -30.23 -40.89 3.39
CA GLU A 265 -29.73 -42.17 3.94
C GLU A 265 -30.68 -42.81 4.97
N ALA A 266 -31.58 -42.04 5.58
CA ALA A 266 -32.52 -42.53 6.60
C ALA A 266 -33.94 -42.85 6.08
N SER A 267 -34.08 -43.21 4.80
CA SER A 267 -35.34 -43.76 4.27
C SER A 267 -35.32 -45.29 4.39
N PRO A 268 -36.23 -45.93 5.18
CA PRO A 268 -36.24 -47.37 5.33
C PRO A 268 -36.58 -48.04 3.99
N ARG A 269 -35.69 -48.93 3.52
CA ARG A 269 -36.00 -49.84 2.41
C ARG A 269 -37.23 -50.66 2.80
N LYS A 270 -38.31 -50.52 2.05
CA LYS A 270 -39.48 -51.40 2.14
C LYS A 270 -39.04 -52.86 1.96
N PRO A 271 -39.51 -53.82 2.78
CA PRO A 271 -39.26 -55.23 2.55
C PRO A 271 -40.01 -55.68 1.29
N LEU A 272 -39.32 -56.36 0.37
CA LEU A 272 -39.93 -57.05 -0.75
C LEU A 272 -40.75 -58.23 -0.23
N SER A 273 -42.05 -58.21 -0.51
CA SER A 273 -42.93 -59.38 -0.47
C SER A 273 -43.21 -59.84 -1.90
N SER A 274 -43.24 -61.17 -2.07
CA SER A 274 -43.44 -62.02 -3.27
C SER A 274 -42.29 -62.08 -4.27
#